data_AF-A0AAN9B8W1-F1
#
_entry.id   AF-A0AAN9B8W1-F1
#
_cell.length_a   1.000
_cell.length_b   1.000
_cell.length_c   1.000
_cell.angle_alpha   90.00
_cell.angle_beta   90.00
_cell.angle_gamma   90.00
#
_symmetry.space_group_name_H-M   'P 1'
#
loop_
_entity.id
_entity.type
_entity.pdbx_description
1 polymer ?
#
loop_
_entity_poly.entity_id
_entity_poly.type
_entity_poly.pdbx_seq_one_letter_code
_entity_poly.pdbx_strand_id
1 'polypeptide(L)'
;MADKRPDSGSESDSTEDPVVGNVNKFAVVPPNYNGKPKKGHLIFDACFESGNLGRVDYITEYEYDLFIRPDTCNPRFRVWFNFTVENVKQDQRVIFNIVNFSKTKSLYRDGMTPLVKSTSRPKWVRIPTKFVYYYRCPDHRKNYVMSFAFNFDSEDEVYQFAYCYPYSYTRLQNYLDNLEKRNYDFFTRELLCLTVQQRRLDMLTITHPDNLYPPEGEKQKIVYITARVHPGETPSSFVCQGVIDFLVSNHPISKILREHLVFKIIPCLNPDGVYLGNYRCSLMGFDLNRHWQEPSPWAHPTLYSTKNMLMELDRNGKYEVDFYIDLHAHSTLMNGFMYGNIYEDVDRYERHSIFPKLLGANAEDFSLANTNFNRDAVKAGTGRRTLGGCLDESHCYTLEVSFYSYTANTTGQSVPYTEEAYMKLGRNLARTFLDYYKMTNYISAKPSSSILPKPGATRPRNERRANGERDSGYAGQGGAAERSISEPLNRASVEGGGGQFGGRLDRGFNREDRLLMRNRDLGLNGTTSSFTDSSFTQRPRRF
;
A
#
# COMPACT_ATOMS: atom_id res chain seq x y z
N MET A 1 38.20 -26.38 17.57
CA MET A 1 39.11 -27.13 16.66
C MET A 1 38.70 -26.84 15.23
N ALA A 2 39.66 -26.38 14.42
CA ALA A 2 39.67 -26.24 12.96
C ALA A 2 38.62 -25.33 12.27
N ASP A 3 39.09 -24.10 12.00
CA ASP A 3 38.85 -23.21 10.86
C ASP A 3 37.93 -23.65 9.72
N LYS A 4 36.97 -22.78 9.38
CA LYS A 4 36.69 -22.33 8.00
C LYS A 4 36.24 -20.87 8.02
N ARG A 5 37.13 -19.97 7.61
CA ARG A 5 36.86 -18.56 7.30
C ARG A 5 35.87 -18.46 6.12
N PRO A 6 34.90 -17.53 6.13
CA PRO A 6 34.22 -17.13 4.92
C PRO A 6 35.12 -16.20 4.10
N ASP A 7 35.10 -16.43 2.81
CA ASP A 7 35.89 -15.83 1.74
C ASP A 7 35.80 -14.29 1.75
N SER A 8 36.96 -13.64 1.86
CA SER A 8 37.14 -12.19 1.73
C SER A 8 37.25 -11.83 0.26
N GLY A 9 36.12 -11.53 -0.37
CA GLY A 9 36.05 -10.98 -1.72
C GLY A 9 36.37 -9.48 -1.76
N SER A 10 37.63 -9.18 -2.07
CA SER A 10 38.17 -7.96 -2.69
C SER A 10 37.49 -6.62 -2.42
N GLU A 11 38.11 -5.82 -1.56
CA GLU A 11 38.13 -4.36 -1.68
C GLU A 11 38.82 -3.96 -3.00
N SER A 12 38.16 -3.17 -3.83
CA SER A 12 38.79 -2.09 -4.62
C SER A 12 37.73 -1.30 -5.39
N ASP A 13 37.86 0.03 -5.30
CA ASP A 13 37.13 1.08 -6.01
C ASP A 13 35.70 1.40 -5.54
N SER A 14 35.62 1.81 -4.27
CA SER A 14 34.72 2.90 -3.87
C SER A 14 35.18 4.20 -4.52
N THR A 15 34.78 4.43 -5.77
CA THR A 15 34.39 5.80 -6.14
C THR A 15 33.22 6.12 -5.22
N GLU A 16 33.50 6.85 -4.14
CA GLU A 16 32.49 7.47 -3.31
C GLU A 16 31.70 8.41 -4.23
N ASP A 17 30.66 7.89 -4.88
CA ASP A 17 29.59 8.74 -5.38
C ASP A 17 29.11 9.49 -4.12
N PRO A 18 29.26 10.83 -4.08
CA PRO A 18 28.79 11.59 -2.93
C PRO A 18 27.35 11.18 -2.67
N VAL A 19 26.97 11.02 -1.40
CA VAL A 19 25.58 10.76 -1.04
C VAL A 19 24.79 12.02 -1.41
N VAL A 20 24.41 12.13 -2.68
CA VAL A 20 23.60 13.22 -3.20
C VAL A 20 22.20 12.98 -2.67
N GLY A 21 21.61 14.04 -2.09
CA GLY A 21 20.20 14.05 -1.72
C GLY A 21 19.30 13.87 -2.94
N ASN A 22 18.02 14.19 -2.79
CA ASN A 22 17.15 14.20 -3.96
C ASN A 22 17.58 15.30 -4.95
N VAL A 23 17.39 15.04 -6.25
CA VAL A 23 17.48 16.10 -7.26
C VAL A 23 16.47 17.20 -6.93
N ASN A 24 16.88 18.45 -7.09
CA ASN A 24 16.08 19.63 -6.79
C ASN A 24 16.08 20.55 -8.00
N LYS A 25 14.95 20.59 -8.73
CA LYS A 25 14.79 21.37 -9.96
C LYS A 25 16.01 21.27 -10.90
N PHE A 26 16.52 20.04 -11.07
CA PHE A 26 17.74 19.75 -11.81
C PHE A 26 17.44 19.71 -13.32
N ALA A 27 17.91 20.73 -14.04
CA ALA A 27 17.83 20.78 -15.49
C ALA A 27 18.90 19.88 -16.12
N VAL A 28 18.46 18.86 -16.86
CA VAL A 28 19.35 17.95 -17.57
C VAL A 28 19.56 18.48 -18.97
N VAL A 29 20.80 18.87 -19.28
CA VAL A 29 21.20 19.44 -20.57
C VAL A 29 22.26 18.56 -21.25
N PRO A 30 22.39 18.62 -22.59
CA PRO A 30 23.43 17.88 -23.29
C PRO A 30 24.83 18.23 -22.77
N PRO A 31 25.79 17.28 -22.76
CA PRO A 31 27.17 17.58 -22.43
C PRO A 31 27.72 18.73 -23.27
N ASN A 32 28.46 19.64 -22.65
CA ASN A 32 29.02 20.86 -23.25
C ASN A 32 27.99 21.95 -23.64
N TYR A 33 26.73 21.83 -23.22
CA TYR A 33 25.74 22.89 -23.39
C TYR A 33 25.94 24.00 -22.34
N ASN A 34 26.34 25.19 -22.79
CA ASN A 34 26.64 26.35 -21.91
C ASN A 34 25.51 27.39 -21.84
N GLY A 35 24.37 27.16 -22.51
CA GLY A 35 23.25 28.09 -22.52
C GLY A 35 22.29 27.91 -21.34
N LYS A 36 21.29 28.77 -21.23
CA LYS A 36 20.15 28.55 -20.33
C LYS A 36 19.34 27.33 -20.80
N PRO A 37 18.79 26.49 -19.91
CA PRO A 37 17.91 25.39 -20.29
C PRO A 37 16.80 25.89 -21.24
N LYS A 38 16.68 25.25 -22.40
CA LYS A 38 15.61 25.52 -23.36
C LYS A 38 14.43 24.60 -23.07
N LYS A 39 13.26 24.92 -23.62
CA LYS A 39 12.13 23.99 -23.62
C LYS A 39 12.59 22.65 -24.18
N GLY A 40 12.18 21.56 -23.54
CA GLY A 40 12.60 20.18 -23.86
C GLY A 40 13.87 19.72 -23.15
N HIS A 41 14.64 20.61 -22.52
CA HIS A 41 15.66 20.20 -21.56
C HIS A 41 14.95 19.87 -20.24
N LEU A 42 14.71 18.59 -20.01
CA LEU A 42 13.88 18.12 -18.92
C LEU A 42 14.43 18.60 -17.56
N ILE A 43 13.52 19.08 -16.71
CA ILE A 43 13.84 19.49 -15.34
C ILE A 43 13.24 18.46 -14.39
N PHE A 44 14.10 17.80 -13.61
CA PHE A 44 13.71 16.77 -12.65
C PHE A 44 13.69 17.32 -11.24
N ASP A 45 12.66 16.98 -10.49
CA ASP A 45 12.57 17.33 -9.08
C ASP A 45 12.03 16.17 -8.24
N ALA A 46 12.67 15.93 -7.10
CA ALA A 46 12.23 15.01 -6.07
C ALA A 46 12.38 15.63 -4.67
N CYS A 47 12.58 16.96 -4.58
CA CYS A 47 12.76 17.68 -3.33
C CYS A 47 11.41 18.04 -2.68
N PHE A 48 10.57 17.03 -2.48
CA PHE A 48 9.27 17.14 -1.84
C PHE A 48 8.99 15.93 -0.95
N GLU A 49 7.93 15.99 -0.15
CA GLU A 49 7.55 14.91 0.76
C GLU A 49 7.38 13.57 0.03
N SER A 50 8.03 12.52 0.54
CA SER A 50 8.06 11.18 -0.07
C SER A 50 8.68 11.12 -1.47
N GLY A 51 9.32 12.20 -1.93
CA GLY A 51 10.10 12.23 -3.16
C GLY A 51 11.37 11.38 -3.06
N ASN A 52 11.74 10.70 -4.14
CA ASN A 52 12.98 9.96 -4.23
C ASN A 52 13.45 9.85 -5.69
N LEU A 53 14.55 10.54 -5.98
CA LEU A 53 15.39 10.39 -7.17
C LEU A 53 16.71 11.11 -6.86
N GLY A 54 17.84 10.42 -6.87
CA GLY A 54 19.13 10.95 -6.39
C GLY A 54 19.99 11.58 -7.49
N ARG A 55 19.93 11.05 -8.71
CA ARG A 55 20.73 11.52 -9.84
C ARG A 55 20.06 11.18 -11.17
N VAL A 56 20.31 12.02 -12.17
CA VAL A 56 19.86 11.83 -13.54
C VAL A 56 21.02 12.09 -14.48
N ASP A 57 21.32 11.12 -15.34
CA ASP A 57 22.35 11.24 -16.36
C ASP A 57 21.71 11.39 -17.74
N TYR A 58 22.21 12.36 -18.50
CA TYR A 58 21.86 12.53 -19.90
C TYR A 58 22.60 11.49 -20.75
N ILE A 59 21.88 10.64 -21.47
CA ILE A 59 22.47 9.68 -22.41
C ILE A 59 22.35 10.22 -23.83
N THR A 60 21.12 10.54 -24.25
CA THR A 60 20.83 11.21 -25.51
C THR A 60 19.66 12.18 -25.33
N GLU A 61 19.26 12.89 -26.37
CA GLU A 61 18.07 13.77 -26.29
C GLU A 61 16.77 12.99 -26.00
N TYR A 62 16.78 11.68 -26.26
CA TYR A 62 15.66 10.76 -26.07
C TYR A 62 15.86 9.78 -24.91
N GLU A 63 16.98 9.81 -24.18
CA GLU A 63 17.31 8.76 -23.21
C GLU A 63 18.01 9.32 -21.98
N TYR A 64 17.54 8.88 -20.80
CA TYR A 64 18.03 9.34 -19.51
C TYR A 64 18.16 8.16 -18.54
N ASP A 65 19.31 8.07 -17.88
CA ASP A 65 19.53 7.13 -16.80
C ASP A 65 19.18 7.78 -15.46
N LEU A 66 18.32 7.10 -14.71
CA LEU A 66 17.75 7.55 -13.46
C LEU A 66 18.26 6.68 -12.30
N PHE A 67 18.80 7.34 -11.29
CA PHE A 67 19.38 6.67 -10.12
C PHE A 67 18.53 6.97 -8.88
N ILE A 68 17.93 5.92 -8.32
CA ILE A 68 17.18 5.99 -7.06
C ILE A 68 18.16 6.37 -5.94
N ARG A 69 17.76 7.33 -5.10
CA ARG A 69 18.50 7.68 -3.88
C ARG A 69 18.39 6.51 -2.90
N PRO A 70 19.51 6.02 -2.31
CA PRO A 70 19.42 5.02 -1.27
C PRO A 70 18.63 5.52 -0.06
N ASP A 71 18.05 4.60 0.70
CA ASP A 71 17.45 4.92 1.98
C ASP A 71 18.44 5.71 2.87
N THR A 72 17.91 6.68 3.62
CA THR A 72 18.72 7.51 4.51
C THR A 72 19.51 6.65 5.49
N CYS A 73 20.81 6.94 5.61
CA CYS A 73 21.77 6.17 6.43
C CYS A 73 21.83 4.66 6.09
N ASN A 74 21.34 4.22 4.93
CA ASN A 74 21.41 2.82 4.50
C ASN A 74 21.62 2.68 2.98
N PRO A 75 22.85 2.41 2.51
CA PRO A 75 23.16 2.35 1.09
C PRO A 75 22.67 1.06 0.41
N ARG A 76 21.93 0.17 1.09
CA ARG A 76 21.52 -1.12 0.51
C ARG A 76 20.17 -1.06 -0.19
N PHE A 77 19.25 -0.20 0.24
CA PHE A 77 17.88 -0.20 -0.26
C PHE A 77 17.65 0.88 -1.31
N ARG A 78 17.27 0.46 -2.52
CA ARG A 78 16.92 1.30 -3.68
C ARG A 78 15.76 0.66 -4.42
N VAL A 79 14.54 1.09 -4.11
CA VAL A 79 13.30 0.52 -4.69
C VAL A 79 12.26 1.61 -4.95
N TRP A 80 11.97 2.43 -3.93
CA TRP A 80 11.00 3.51 -4.04
C TRP A 80 11.55 4.66 -4.88
N PHE A 81 10.78 5.11 -5.87
CA PHE A 81 11.01 6.36 -6.58
C PHE A 81 9.72 7.16 -6.65
N ASN A 82 9.85 8.48 -6.60
CA ASN A 82 8.76 9.43 -6.75
C ASN A 82 9.36 10.77 -7.14
N PHE A 83 9.15 11.21 -8.38
CA PHE A 83 9.77 12.41 -8.92
C PHE A 83 8.85 13.09 -9.93
N THR A 84 9.13 14.36 -10.19
CA THR A 84 8.45 15.17 -11.19
C THR A 84 9.39 15.52 -12.33
N VAL A 85 8.80 15.72 -13.51
CA VAL A 85 9.46 16.19 -14.73
C VAL A 85 8.66 17.35 -15.29
N GLU A 86 9.34 18.46 -15.54
CA GLU A 86 8.79 19.67 -16.17
C GLU A 86 9.70 20.19 -17.29
N ASN A 87 9.32 21.33 -17.88
CA ASN A 87 10.02 21.94 -19.02
C ASN A 87 10.07 21.03 -20.27
N VAL A 88 9.02 20.22 -20.46
CA VAL A 88 8.86 19.30 -21.59
C VAL A 88 8.45 20.03 -22.87
N LYS A 89 8.67 19.44 -24.04
CA LYS A 89 8.03 19.85 -25.32
C LYS A 89 6.83 18.98 -25.64
N GLN A 90 5.90 19.52 -26.44
CA GLN A 90 4.79 18.76 -26.98
C GLN A 90 5.33 17.66 -27.90
N ASP A 91 4.78 16.46 -27.75
CA ASP A 91 5.17 15.24 -28.46
C ASP A 91 6.65 14.83 -28.25
N GLN A 92 7.29 15.33 -27.19
CA GLN A 92 8.62 14.89 -26.82
C GLN A 92 8.59 13.46 -26.31
N ARG A 93 9.36 12.59 -26.97
CA ARG A 93 9.49 11.18 -26.62
C ARG A 93 10.79 10.95 -25.89
N VAL A 94 10.73 10.22 -24.80
CA VAL A 94 11.92 9.85 -24.01
C VAL A 94 11.82 8.43 -23.50
N ILE A 95 12.97 7.85 -23.20
CA ILE A 95 13.14 6.60 -22.49
C ILE A 95 13.80 6.94 -21.15
N PHE A 96 13.15 6.53 -20.07
CA PHE A 96 13.70 6.63 -18.72
C PHE A 96 14.17 5.25 -18.26
N ASN A 97 15.44 5.13 -17.90
CA ASN A 97 16.05 3.90 -17.41
C ASN A 97 16.30 4.01 -15.90
N ILE A 98 15.61 3.24 -15.08
CA ILE A 98 15.95 3.10 -13.66
C ILE A 98 17.00 1.99 -13.54
N VAL A 99 18.25 2.36 -13.25
CA VAL A 99 19.42 1.48 -13.46
C VAL A 99 19.97 0.82 -12.19
N ASN A 100 19.50 1.22 -11.01
CA ASN A 100 20.12 0.84 -9.73
C ASN A 100 19.15 0.21 -8.70
N PHE A 101 18.16 -0.57 -9.16
CA PHE A 101 17.30 -1.34 -8.26
C PHE A 101 18.12 -2.29 -7.37
N SER A 102 17.86 -2.26 -6.06
CA SER A 102 18.52 -3.17 -5.11
C SER A 102 17.86 -4.55 -5.03
N LYS A 103 16.65 -4.71 -5.58
CA LYS A 103 15.90 -5.98 -5.57
C LYS A 103 16.05 -6.71 -6.90
N THR A 104 16.48 -7.97 -6.84
CA THR A 104 16.62 -8.83 -8.01
C THR A 104 15.28 -9.38 -8.49
N LYS A 105 14.41 -9.80 -7.56
CA LYS A 105 13.03 -10.24 -7.82
C LYS A 105 12.08 -9.05 -7.70
N SER A 106 11.25 -8.84 -8.73
CA SER A 106 10.26 -7.77 -8.79
C SER A 106 9.11 -8.18 -9.70
N LEU A 107 7.89 -7.75 -9.35
CA LEU A 107 6.69 -7.88 -10.17
C LEU A 107 6.78 -7.12 -11.51
N TYR A 108 7.80 -6.28 -11.72
CA TYR A 108 8.11 -5.75 -13.05
C TYR A 108 8.39 -6.84 -14.09
N ARG A 109 8.83 -8.04 -13.66
CA ARG A 109 8.95 -9.21 -14.54
C ARG A 109 7.59 -9.78 -14.94
N ASP A 110 6.57 -9.53 -14.14
CA ASP A 110 5.22 -10.08 -14.25
C ASP A 110 4.22 -9.03 -14.75
N GLY A 111 4.71 -7.95 -15.35
CA GLY A 111 3.89 -6.92 -16.00
C GLY A 111 3.52 -5.73 -15.11
N MET A 112 4.05 -5.60 -13.88
CA MET A 112 3.91 -4.36 -13.12
C MET A 112 4.48 -3.18 -13.92
N THR A 113 3.90 -2.00 -13.77
CA THR A 113 4.39 -0.77 -14.40
C THR A 113 4.35 0.41 -13.43
N PRO A 114 5.22 1.43 -13.64
CA PRO A 114 5.17 2.67 -12.88
C PRO A 114 3.82 3.38 -13.03
N LEU A 115 3.53 4.28 -12.10
CA LEU A 115 2.41 5.19 -12.18
C LEU A 115 2.85 6.55 -12.71
N VAL A 116 1.96 7.22 -13.42
CA VAL A 116 2.10 8.59 -13.88
C VAL A 116 0.83 9.38 -13.61
N LYS A 117 0.99 10.68 -13.32
CA LYS A 117 -0.06 11.68 -13.37
C LYS A 117 0.52 13.00 -13.88
N SER A 118 -0.33 13.97 -14.17
CA SER A 118 0.10 15.33 -14.52
C SER A 118 -0.69 16.38 -13.74
N THR A 119 -0.37 17.66 -13.95
CA THR A 119 -0.99 18.77 -13.22
C THR A 119 -2.48 18.88 -13.53
N SER A 120 -2.88 18.82 -14.80
CA SER A 120 -4.30 18.81 -15.19
C SER A 120 -4.99 17.44 -15.03
N ARG A 121 -4.21 16.36 -14.97
CA ARG A 121 -4.72 14.98 -14.80
C ARG A 121 -4.19 14.40 -13.48
N PRO A 122 -4.79 14.79 -12.34
CA PRO A 122 -4.26 14.45 -11.02
C PRO A 122 -4.45 12.98 -10.62
N LYS A 123 -5.23 12.21 -11.39
CA LYS A 123 -5.48 10.79 -11.15
C LYS A 123 -4.28 9.96 -11.62
N TRP A 124 -3.72 9.16 -10.73
CA TRP A 124 -2.67 8.20 -11.04
C TRP A 124 -3.17 7.12 -12.01
N VAL A 125 -2.40 6.89 -13.06
CA VAL A 125 -2.62 5.80 -14.02
C VAL A 125 -1.34 5.00 -14.22
N ARG A 126 -1.46 3.70 -14.45
CA ARG A 126 -0.32 2.84 -14.78
C ARG A 126 0.14 3.13 -16.21
N ILE A 127 1.45 3.22 -16.41
CA ILE A 127 2.02 3.26 -17.76
C ILE A 127 1.65 1.94 -18.46
N PRO A 128 1.20 1.95 -19.73
CA PRO A 128 0.87 0.72 -20.44
C PRO A 128 2.05 -0.24 -20.50
N THR A 129 1.79 -1.53 -20.24
CA THR A 129 2.81 -2.59 -20.18
C THR A 129 3.70 -2.67 -21.42
N LYS A 130 3.14 -2.41 -22.60
CA LYS A 130 3.89 -2.39 -23.87
C LYS A 130 5.00 -1.34 -23.95
N PHE A 131 5.03 -0.37 -23.04
CA PHE A 131 6.04 0.69 -22.98
C PHE A 131 7.02 0.51 -21.83
N VAL A 132 6.97 -0.60 -21.08
CA VAL A 132 7.82 -0.85 -19.93
C VAL A 132 8.58 -2.15 -20.13
N TYR A 133 9.89 -2.10 -19.90
CA TYR A 133 10.81 -3.22 -20.06
C TYR A 133 11.59 -3.42 -18.76
N TYR A 134 11.77 -4.68 -18.35
CA TYR A 134 12.57 -5.01 -17.17
C TYR A 134 13.52 -6.16 -17.49
N TYR A 135 14.81 -5.85 -17.59
CA TYR A 135 15.82 -6.75 -18.15
C TYR A 135 17.15 -6.62 -17.43
N ARG A 136 18.02 -7.61 -17.64
CA ARG A 136 19.38 -7.60 -17.08
C ARG A 136 20.31 -6.90 -18.08
N CYS A 137 20.88 -5.76 -17.69
CA CYS A 137 21.71 -4.96 -18.60
C CYS A 137 23.21 -5.21 -18.32
N PRO A 138 24.00 -5.71 -19.29
CA PRO A 138 25.45 -5.91 -19.12
C PRO A 138 26.19 -4.61 -18.74
N ASP A 139 25.80 -3.50 -19.36
CA ASP A 139 26.46 -2.19 -19.22
C ASP A 139 26.26 -1.60 -17.81
N HIS A 140 25.20 -1.98 -17.09
CA HIS A 140 24.97 -1.61 -15.69
C HIS A 140 25.39 -2.71 -14.73
N ARG A 141 26.62 -3.23 -14.85
CA ARG A 141 27.18 -4.28 -13.98
C ARG A 141 26.31 -5.54 -13.89
N LYS A 142 25.59 -5.88 -14.96
CA LYS A 142 24.61 -6.98 -14.99
C LYS A 142 23.48 -6.83 -13.96
N ASN A 143 23.18 -5.62 -13.51
CA ASN A 143 22.01 -5.31 -12.70
C ASN A 143 20.73 -5.34 -13.54
N TYR A 144 19.59 -5.41 -12.86
CA TYR A 144 18.29 -5.22 -13.52
C TYR A 144 18.03 -3.73 -13.75
N VAL A 145 17.61 -3.41 -14.97
CA VAL A 145 17.18 -2.08 -15.40
C VAL A 145 15.69 -2.13 -15.71
N MET A 146 14.95 -1.12 -15.25
CA MET A 146 13.58 -0.88 -15.70
C MET A 146 13.57 0.33 -16.63
N SER A 147 13.26 0.10 -17.91
CA SER A 147 13.12 1.17 -18.90
C SER A 147 11.65 1.41 -19.18
N PHE A 148 11.24 2.67 -19.30
CA PHE A 148 9.92 3.00 -19.79
C PHE A 148 9.93 4.15 -20.78
N ALA A 149 9.26 3.94 -21.91
CA ALA A 149 9.08 4.95 -22.94
C ALA A 149 7.88 5.83 -22.58
N PHE A 150 8.05 7.15 -22.73
CA PHE A 150 7.02 8.13 -22.42
C PHE A 150 6.93 9.20 -23.50
N ASN A 151 5.71 9.63 -23.82
CA ASN A 151 5.44 10.73 -24.76
C ASN A 151 4.77 11.86 -23.98
N PHE A 152 5.45 12.98 -23.85
CA PHE A 152 4.88 14.19 -23.25
C PHE A 152 3.89 14.82 -24.22
N ASP A 153 2.64 14.99 -23.78
CA ASP A 153 1.54 15.44 -24.62
C ASP A 153 1.19 16.92 -24.43
N SER A 154 1.74 17.59 -23.40
CA SER A 154 1.51 19.02 -23.17
C SER A 154 2.71 19.69 -22.49
N GLU A 155 3.03 20.90 -22.96
CA GLU A 155 4.19 21.70 -22.54
C GLU A 155 4.01 22.39 -21.19
N ASP A 156 2.77 22.67 -20.80
CA ASP A 156 2.44 23.39 -19.57
C ASP A 156 2.21 22.47 -18.36
N GLU A 157 2.41 21.17 -18.57
CA GLU A 157 2.24 20.15 -17.55
C GLU A 157 3.53 19.86 -16.77
N VAL A 158 3.37 19.61 -15.48
CA VAL A 158 4.34 18.87 -14.68
C VAL A 158 3.85 17.43 -14.56
N TYR A 159 4.67 16.47 -14.98
CA TYR A 159 4.37 15.04 -14.88
C TYR A 159 5.03 14.48 -13.63
N GLN A 160 4.31 13.64 -12.88
CA GLN A 160 4.85 12.95 -11.71
C GLN A 160 4.85 11.45 -11.95
N PHE A 161 5.97 10.80 -11.66
CA PHE A 161 6.16 9.36 -11.80
C PHE A 161 6.44 8.73 -10.44
N ALA A 162 5.84 7.57 -10.16
CA ALA A 162 6.03 6.88 -8.88
C ALA A 162 6.04 5.36 -9.02
N TYR A 163 6.73 4.70 -8.06
CA TYR A 163 6.78 3.24 -7.96
C TYR A 163 5.40 2.60 -7.72
N CYS A 164 4.63 3.20 -6.82
CA CYS A 164 3.23 2.85 -6.50
C CYS A 164 2.50 4.11 -6.00
N TYR A 165 1.20 4.04 -5.73
CA TYR A 165 0.38 5.19 -5.35
C TYR A 165 0.97 5.83 -4.09
N PRO A 166 1.44 7.10 -4.16
CA PRO A 166 2.02 7.74 -2.99
C PRO A 166 0.96 8.02 -1.91
N TYR A 167 1.33 7.74 -0.66
CA TYR A 167 0.56 8.10 0.52
C TYR A 167 1.51 8.84 1.48
N SER A 168 1.47 10.17 1.42
CA SER A 168 2.39 11.01 2.21
C SER A 168 1.95 11.10 3.67
N TYR A 169 2.85 11.50 4.56
CA TYR A 169 2.53 11.70 5.96
C TYR A 169 1.60 12.90 6.15
N THR A 170 1.77 13.98 5.36
CA THR A 170 0.82 15.09 5.34
C THR A 170 -0.59 14.64 4.91
N ARG A 171 -0.70 13.77 3.89
CA ARG A 171 -1.99 13.16 3.51
C ARG A 171 -2.62 12.41 4.68
N LEU A 172 -1.82 11.62 5.41
CA LEU A 172 -2.29 10.91 6.60
C LEU A 172 -2.78 11.88 7.68
N GLN A 173 -1.97 12.89 8.04
CA GLN A 173 -2.32 13.85 9.08
C GLN A 173 -3.61 14.60 8.73
N ASN A 174 -3.74 15.10 7.50
CA ASN A 174 -4.97 15.75 7.03
C ASN A 174 -6.19 14.82 7.09
N TYR A 175 -6.02 13.53 6.75
CA TYR A 175 -7.08 12.53 6.86
C TYR A 175 -7.51 12.34 8.33
N LEU A 176 -6.56 12.20 9.25
CA LEU A 176 -6.84 12.04 10.67
C LEU A 176 -7.45 13.31 11.30
N ASP A 177 -6.97 14.49 10.93
CA ASP A 177 -7.53 15.78 11.36
C ASP A 177 -9.00 15.90 10.93
N ASN A 178 -9.31 15.46 9.72
CA ASN A 178 -10.68 15.47 9.21
C ASN A 178 -11.58 14.47 9.93
N LEU A 179 -11.06 13.32 10.37
CA LEU A 179 -11.81 12.38 11.20
C LEU A 179 -12.07 12.94 12.61
N GLU A 180 -11.05 13.52 13.24
CA GLU A 180 -11.14 14.13 14.56
C GLU A 180 -12.16 15.28 14.59
N LYS A 181 -12.19 16.12 13.54
CA LYS A 181 -13.21 17.18 13.36
C LYS A 181 -14.64 16.67 13.30
N ARG A 182 -14.87 15.39 12.97
CA ARG A 182 -16.22 14.81 12.99
C ARG A 182 -16.74 14.59 14.41
N ASN A 183 -15.85 14.58 15.41
CA ASN A 183 -16.19 14.49 16.83
C ASN A 183 -17.11 13.30 17.16
N TYR A 184 -16.77 12.12 16.66
CA TYR A 184 -17.49 10.89 17.05
C TYR A 184 -17.15 10.53 18.49
N ASP A 185 -18.17 10.17 19.28
CA ASP A 185 -18.02 9.66 20.65
C ASP A 185 -17.23 8.35 20.73
N PHE A 186 -17.27 7.54 19.66
CA PHE A 186 -16.57 6.26 19.55
C PHE A 186 -15.16 6.34 18.92
N PHE A 187 -14.61 7.53 18.70
CA PHE A 187 -13.30 7.73 18.07
C PHE A 187 -12.41 8.62 18.93
N THR A 188 -11.18 8.17 19.17
CA THR A 188 -10.15 8.98 19.85
C THR A 188 -8.84 8.88 19.09
N ARG A 189 -8.15 10.01 18.94
CA ARG A 189 -6.79 10.09 18.39
C ARG A 189 -5.85 10.57 19.48
N GLU A 190 -4.79 9.82 19.72
CA GLU A 190 -3.83 10.09 20.80
C GLU A 190 -2.42 10.22 20.23
N LEU A 191 -1.62 11.14 20.79
CA LEU A 191 -0.18 11.18 20.53
C LEU A 191 0.49 10.08 21.35
N LEU A 192 0.93 9.01 20.70
CA LEU A 192 1.63 7.93 21.41
C LEU A 192 3.07 8.32 21.74
N CYS A 193 3.81 8.86 20.75
CA CYS A 193 5.15 9.40 20.95
C CYS A 193 5.53 10.34 19.79
N LEU A 194 6.72 10.93 19.89
CA LEU A 194 7.35 11.62 18.77
C LEU A 194 8.43 10.74 18.12
N THR A 195 8.60 10.88 16.82
CA THR A 195 9.71 10.28 16.07
C THR A 195 11.02 11.02 16.33
N VAL A 196 12.12 10.53 15.76
CA VAL A 196 13.43 11.19 15.88
C VAL A 196 13.39 12.61 15.31
N GLN A 197 12.68 12.83 14.19
CA GLN A 197 12.47 14.17 13.62
C GLN A 197 11.22 14.90 14.18
N GLN A 198 10.75 14.53 15.37
CA GLN A 198 9.63 15.19 16.05
C GLN A 198 8.29 15.14 15.30
N ARG A 199 8.08 14.11 14.47
CA ARG A 199 6.75 13.84 13.89
C ARG A 199 5.91 13.05 14.87
N ARG A 200 4.60 13.23 14.81
CA ARG A 200 3.65 12.51 15.67
C ARG A 200 3.54 11.05 15.24
N LEU A 201 3.62 10.15 16.22
CA LEU A 201 3.07 8.82 16.08
C LEU A 201 1.67 8.82 16.69
N ASP A 202 0.65 8.85 15.83
CA ASP A 202 -0.74 8.83 16.29
C ASP A 202 -1.23 7.39 16.49
N MET A 203 -1.93 7.16 17.59
CA MET A 203 -2.70 5.94 17.86
C MET A 203 -4.19 6.30 17.86
N LEU A 204 -4.98 5.51 17.14
CA LEU A 204 -6.43 5.65 17.06
C LEU A 204 -7.08 4.60 17.95
N THR A 205 -8.08 5.01 18.73
CA THR A 205 -8.97 4.12 19.46
C THR A 205 -10.36 4.23 18.83
N ILE A 206 -10.92 3.11 18.36
CA ILE A 206 -12.27 3.06 17.79
C ILE A 206 -13.08 2.01 18.52
N THR A 207 -14.04 2.45 19.33
CA THR A 207 -14.90 1.58 20.13
C THR A 207 -16.07 2.38 20.70
N HIS A 208 -17.21 1.73 20.97
CA HIS A 208 -18.33 2.40 21.62
C HIS A 208 -17.95 2.77 23.07
N PRO A 209 -18.32 3.96 23.59
CA PRO A 209 -17.98 4.37 24.96
C PRO A 209 -18.41 3.36 26.02
N ASP A 210 -19.60 2.76 25.89
CA ASP A 210 -20.09 1.75 26.83
C ASP A 210 -19.21 0.48 26.84
N ASN A 211 -18.56 0.16 25.71
CA ASN A 211 -17.66 -0.98 25.63
C ASN A 211 -16.35 -0.73 26.40
N LEU A 212 -16.02 0.51 26.79
CA LEU A 212 -14.86 0.83 27.63
C LEU A 212 -15.05 0.45 29.11
N TYR A 213 -16.25 0.03 29.51
CA TYR A 213 -16.56 -0.41 30.87
C TYR A 213 -17.28 -1.76 30.82
N PRO A 214 -16.54 -2.88 30.70
CA PRO A 214 -17.15 -4.20 30.56
C PRO A 214 -17.78 -4.61 31.90
N PRO A 215 -18.75 -5.55 31.89
CA PRO A 215 -19.27 -6.14 33.11
C PRO A 215 -18.15 -6.70 34.00
N GLU A 216 -18.38 -6.72 35.31
CA GLU A 216 -17.40 -7.20 36.27
C GLU A 216 -17.01 -8.67 35.97
N GLY A 217 -15.70 -8.91 35.84
CA GLY A 217 -15.15 -10.23 35.49
C GLY A 217 -14.95 -10.48 33.99
N GLU A 218 -15.44 -9.60 33.10
CA GLU A 218 -15.22 -9.70 31.66
C GLU A 218 -14.05 -8.83 31.19
N LYS A 219 -13.25 -9.37 30.25
CA LYS A 219 -12.17 -8.64 29.60
C LYS A 219 -12.63 -8.03 28.27
N GLN A 220 -12.20 -6.81 28.00
CA GLN A 220 -12.36 -6.19 26.68
C GLN A 220 -11.42 -6.81 25.66
N LYS A 221 -11.98 -7.27 24.54
CA LYS A 221 -11.19 -7.76 23.41
C LYS A 221 -10.59 -6.59 22.64
N ILE A 222 -9.27 -6.60 22.51
CA ILE A 222 -8.51 -5.61 21.76
C ILE A 222 -8.05 -6.22 20.43
N VAL A 223 -8.32 -5.48 19.35
CA VAL A 223 -7.71 -5.71 18.04
C VAL A 223 -6.69 -4.61 17.79
N TYR A 224 -5.41 -4.98 17.82
CA TYR A 224 -4.29 -4.06 17.60
C TYR A 224 -3.78 -4.15 16.16
N ILE A 225 -3.77 -3.02 15.45
CA ILE A 225 -3.36 -2.97 14.03
C ILE A 225 -2.26 -1.93 13.86
N THR A 226 -1.17 -2.31 13.23
CA THR A 226 -0.10 -1.39 12.82
C THR A 226 0.05 -1.40 11.33
N ALA A 227 0.48 -0.29 10.75
CA ALA A 227 0.79 -0.22 9.34
C ALA A 227 2.08 0.54 9.06
N ARG A 228 2.65 0.29 7.88
CA ARG A 228 3.61 1.19 7.25
C ARG A 228 4.90 1.34 8.08
N VAL A 229 5.38 0.24 8.65
CA VAL A 229 6.70 0.18 9.31
C VAL A 229 7.84 0.29 8.30
N HIS A 230 7.69 -0.32 7.13
CA HIS A 230 8.55 -0.07 5.97
C HIS A 230 7.98 1.07 5.13
N PRO A 231 8.79 2.09 4.82
CA PRO A 231 8.23 3.26 4.18
C PRO A 231 7.64 3.15 2.78
N GLY A 232 8.33 2.54 1.83
CA GLY A 232 7.85 2.47 0.46
C GLY A 232 6.62 1.58 0.28
N GLU A 233 6.15 0.90 1.32
CA GLU A 233 5.00 0.00 1.32
C GLU A 233 3.68 0.77 1.46
N THR A 234 3.47 1.75 0.59
CA THR A 234 2.27 2.61 0.56
C THR A 234 0.93 1.86 0.42
N PRO A 235 0.82 0.68 -0.23
CA PRO A 235 -0.42 -0.09 -0.21
C PRO A 235 -0.96 -0.37 1.20
N SER A 236 -0.07 -0.59 2.19
CA SER A 236 -0.47 -0.80 3.59
C SER A 236 -1.23 0.38 4.18
N SER A 237 -0.91 1.63 3.78
CA SER A 237 -1.63 2.83 4.22
C SER A 237 -3.06 2.87 3.68
N PHE A 238 -3.27 2.45 2.43
CA PHE A 238 -4.62 2.37 1.86
C PHE A 238 -5.44 1.25 2.50
N VAL A 239 -4.84 0.08 2.75
CA VAL A 239 -5.52 -1.00 3.51
C VAL A 239 -5.90 -0.50 4.91
N CYS A 240 -4.98 0.16 5.61
CA CYS A 240 -5.24 0.72 6.93
C CYS A 240 -6.36 1.77 6.90
N GLN A 241 -6.33 2.68 5.92
CA GLN A 241 -7.41 3.66 5.73
C GLN A 241 -8.75 2.96 5.51
N GLY A 242 -8.81 1.92 4.67
CA GLY A 242 -10.03 1.13 4.46
C GLY A 242 -10.58 0.50 5.73
N VAL A 243 -9.71 -0.01 6.61
CA VAL A 243 -10.09 -0.50 7.95
C VAL A 243 -10.73 0.62 8.76
N ILE A 244 -10.06 1.78 8.86
CA ILE A 244 -10.54 2.92 9.65
C ILE A 244 -11.88 3.43 9.10
N ASP A 245 -11.97 3.67 7.80
CA ASP A 245 -13.17 4.16 7.12
C ASP A 245 -14.38 3.23 7.36
N PHE A 246 -14.16 1.91 7.32
CA PHE A 246 -15.22 0.96 7.67
C PHE A 246 -15.62 1.07 9.14
N LEU A 247 -14.65 1.06 10.05
CA LEU A 247 -14.89 1.07 11.48
C LEU A 247 -15.53 2.36 11.99
N VAL A 248 -15.34 3.51 11.34
CA VAL A 248 -16.01 4.77 11.70
C VAL A 248 -17.35 4.97 10.97
N SER A 249 -17.67 4.14 9.99
CA SER A 249 -18.91 4.27 9.20
C SER A 249 -20.16 3.92 10.00
N ASN A 250 -21.32 4.22 9.42
CA ASN A 250 -22.64 3.83 9.94
C ASN A 250 -23.06 2.41 9.56
N HIS A 251 -22.17 1.62 8.95
CA HIS A 251 -22.49 0.26 8.54
C HIS A 251 -22.90 -0.59 9.77
N PRO A 252 -23.97 -1.42 9.69
CA PRO A 252 -24.45 -2.19 10.83
C PRO A 252 -23.38 -3.08 11.47
N ILE A 253 -22.55 -3.72 10.64
CA ILE A 253 -21.41 -4.53 11.13
C ILE A 253 -20.44 -3.67 11.95
N SER A 254 -20.11 -2.46 11.49
CA SER A 254 -19.19 -1.57 12.21
C SER A 254 -19.75 -1.15 13.56
N LYS A 255 -21.06 -0.92 13.67
CA LYS A 255 -21.72 -0.64 14.96
C LYS A 255 -21.57 -1.81 15.92
N ILE A 256 -21.89 -3.03 15.49
CA ILE A 256 -21.74 -4.25 16.30
C ILE A 256 -20.29 -4.44 16.74
N LEU A 257 -19.33 -4.25 15.82
CA LEU A 257 -17.91 -4.37 16.13
C LEU A 257 -17.48 -3.35 17.20
N ARG A 258 -17.92 -2.09 17.10
CA ARG A 258 -17.62 -1.06 18.10
C ARG A 258 -18.26 -1.36 19.46
N GLU A 259 -19.44 -1.97 19.49
CA GLU A 259 -20.15 -2.36 20.72
C GLU A 259 -19.44 -3.48 21.50
N HIS A 260 -18.56 -4.27 20.87
CA HIS A 260 -17.95 -5.45 21.49
C HIS A 260 -16.42 -5.43 21.51
N LEU A 261 -15.78 -4.64 20.63
CA LEU A 261 -14.34 -4.67 20.43
C LEU A 261 -13.73 -3.28 20.59
N VAL A 262 -12.48 -3.26 21.06
CA VAL A 262 -11.64 -2.06 21.07
C VAL A 262 -10.59 -2.17 19.97
N PHE A 263 -10.69 -1.33 18.95
CA PHE A 263 -9.67 -1.25 17.92
C PHE A 263 -8.61 -0.22 18.30
N LYS A 264 -7.36 -0.66 18.41
CA LYS A 264 -6.18 0.21 18.58
C LYS A 264 -5.38 0.19 17.28
N ILE A 265 -5.29 1.33 16.59
CA ILE A 265 -4.71 1.39 15.24
C ILE A 265 -3.59 2.43 15.19
N ILE A 266 -2.40 2.03 14.72
CA ILE A 266 -1.29 2.94 14.38
C ILE A 266 -1.15 2.96 12.86
N PRO A 267 -1.64 4.02 12.18
CA PRO A 267 -1.67 4.05 10.71
C PRO A 267 -0.30 4.19 10.04
N CYS A 268 0.71 4.64 10.77
CA CYS A 268 2.07 4.75 10.25
C CYS A 268 3.13 4.64 11.34
N LEU A 269 3.81 3.50 11.42
CA LEU A 269 4.88 3.25 12.39
C LEU A 269 6.20 3.97 12.07
N ASN A 270 6.40 4.41 10.83
CA ASN A 270 7.63 5.06 10.40
C ASN A 270 7.40 6.41 9.68
N PRO A 271 6.87 7.45 10.37
CA PRO A 271 6.61 8.76 9.78
C PRO A 271 7.84 9.42 9.14
N ASP A 272 9.02 9.33 9.78
CA ASP A 272 10.24 9.94 9.26
C ASP A 272 10.66 9.32 7.94
N GLY A 273 10.65 7.99 7.87
CA GLY A 273 10.91 7.28 6.62
C GLY A 273 9.87 7.60 5.53
N VAL A 274 8.59 7.89 5.89
CA VAL A 274 7.59 8.40 4.92
C VAL A 274 8.07 9.68 4.29
N TYR A 275 8.36 10.64 5.14
CA TYR A 275 8.59 12.00 4.73
C TYR A 275 9.84 12.08 3.84
N LEU A 276 10.88 11.32 4.18
CA LEU A 276 12.15 11.27 3.45
C LEU A 276 12.06 10.53 2.11
N GLY A 277 11.00 9.78 1.84
CA GLY A 277 10.92 8.94 0.64
C GLY A 277 11.85 7.73 0.69
N ASN A 278 12.04 7.15 1.88
CA ASN A 278 12.72 5.85 2.01
C ASN A 278 11.80 4.72 1.51
N TYR A 279 12.39 3.54 1.27
CA TYR A 279 11.66 2.30 0.97
C TYR A 279 11.48 1.41 2.20
N ARG A 280 12.52 1.23 3.03
CA ARG A 280 12.54 0.21 4.09
C ARG A 280 12.94 0.74 5.46
N CYS A 281 13.86 1.67 5.51
CA CYS A 281 14.52 2.07 6.75
C CYS A 281 13.90 3.31 7.42
N SER A 282 14.10 3.43 8.73
CA SER A 282 13.92 4.67 9.49
C SER A 282 14.93 5.75 9.08
N LEU A 283 14.83 6.94 9.69
CA LEU A 283 15.82 8.02 9.52
C LEU A 283 17.26 7.52 9.74
N MET A 284 17.47 6.72 10.78
CA MET A 284 18.80 6.25 11.19
C MET A 284 19.27 5.01 10.40
N GLY A 285 18.56 4.61 9.34
CA GLY A 285 18.96 3.48 8.49
C GLY A 285 18.54 2.10 9.00
N PHE A 286 17.76 2.01 10.07
CA PHE A 286 17.31 0.73 10.64
C PHE A 286 16.07 0.18 9.94
N ASP A 287 16.08 -1.12 9.65
CA ASP A 287 14.86 -1.87 9.30
C ASP A 287 14.07 -2.13 10.59
N LEU A 288 13.10 -1.26 10.87
CA LEU A 288 12.30 -1.30 12.10
C LEU A 288 11.66 -2.66 12.34
N ASN A 289 11.26 -3.39 11.29
CA ASN A 289 10.69 -4.73 11.43
C ASN A 289 11.76 -5.82 11.67
N ARG A 290 12.94 -5.46 12.21
CA ARG A 290 13.96 -6.36 12.77
C ARG A 290 14.30 -6.05 14.22
N HIS A 291 13.71 -5.01 14.80
CA HIS A 291 14.06 -4.48 16.12
C HIS A 291 12.93 -4.57 17.15
N TRP A 292 11.93 -5.45 16.95
CA TRP A 292 10.84 -5.61 17.92
C TRP A 292 11.25 -6.30 19.22
N GLN A 293 12.30 -7.13 19.22
CA GLN A 293 12.79 -7.83 20.42
C GLN A 293 13.22 -6.85 21.50
N GLU A 294 14.12 -5.92 21.15
CA GLU A 294 14.66 -4.92 22.07
C GLU A 294 14.71 -3.56 21.36
N PRO A 295 13.55 -2.89 21.18
CA PRO A 295 13.52 -1.57 20.58
C PRO A 295 14.20 -0.58 21.52
N SER A 296 14.96 0.36 20.94
CA SER A 296 15.62 1.42 21.70
C SER A 296 14.69 2.64 21.76
N PRO A 297 14.50 3.28 22.92
CA PRO A 297 13.68 4.49 23.03
C PRO A 297 14.25 5.68 22.25
N TRP A 298 15.56 5.70 21.98
CA TRP A 298 16.20 6.80 21.23
C TRP A 298 16.28 6.52 19.73
N ALA A 299 16.60 5.29 19.33
CA ALA A 299 16.79 4.93 17.92
C ALA A 299 15.50 4.46 17.26
N HIS A 300 14.60 3.84 18.03
CA HIS A 300 13.34 3.24 17.60
C HIS A 300 12.17 3.74 18.45
N PRO A 301 12.01 5.05 18.71
CA PRO A 301 11.00 5.59 19.64
C PRO A 301 9.59 5.11 19.32
N THR A 302 9.27 4.95 18.02
CA THR A 302 7.95 4.49 17.59
C THR A 302 7.69 3.04 17.94
N LEU A 303 8.65 2.14 17.71
CA LEU A 303 8.53 0.74 18.10
C LEU A 303 8.53 0.57 19.61
N TYR A 304 9.41 1.29 20.31
CA TYR A 304 9.52 1.23 21.76
C TYR A 304 8.19 1.58 22.42
N SER A 305 7.61 2.73 22.04
CA SER A 305 6.34 3.21 22.59
C SER A 305 5.16 2.31 22.20
N THR A 306 5.12 1.84 20.96
CA THR A 306 4.10 0.88 20.48
C THR A 306 4.15 -0.42 21.27
N LYS A 307 5.35 -1.01 21.42
CA LYS A 307 5.53 -2.27 22.15
C LYS A 307 5.15 -2.09 23.62
N ASN A 308 5.59 -1.03 24.28
CA ASN A 308 5.28 -0.78 25.68
C ASN A 308 3.78 -0.63 25.92
N MET A 309 3.08 0.19 25.11
CA MET A 309 1.62 0.32 25.16
C MET A 309 0.94 -1.05 25.03
N LEU A 310 1.39 -1.87 24.08
CA LEU A 310 0.82 -3.20 23.85
C LEU A 310 1.06 -4.13 25.05
N MET A 311 2.28 -4.14 25.63
CA MET A 311 2.59 -4.91 26.84
C MET A 311 1.82 -4.41 28.07
N GLU A 312 1.54 -3.11 28.17
CA GLU A 312 0.72 -2.53 29.24
C GLU A 312 -0.74 -2.97 29.13
N LEU A 313 -1.29 -3.01 27.92
CA LEU A 313 -2.62 -3.53 27.66
C LEU A 313 -2.72 -5.02 28.03
N ASP A 314 -1.74 -5.82 27.63
CA ASP A 314 -1.70 -7.26 27.89
C ASP A 314 -1.61 -7.62 29.39
N ARG A 315 -0.77 -6.90 30.15
CA ARG A 315 -0.64 -7.08 31.61
C ARG A 315 -1.84 -6.57 32.37
N ASN A 316 -2.61 -5.65 31.80
CA ASN A 316 -3.76 -5.09 32.46
C ASN A 316 -4.92 -6.09 32.41
N GLY A 317 -5.31 -6.61 33.58
CA GLY A 317 -6.34 -7.64 33.70
C GLY A 317 -7.73 -7.26 33.18
N LYS A 318 -7.98 -6.00 32.78
CA LYS A 318 -9.22 -5.55 32.14
C LYS A 318 -9.28 -5.83 30.64
N TYR A 319 -8.13 -6.01 30.00
CA TYR A 319 -8.05 -6.18 28.55
C TYR A 319 -7.56 -7.57 28.19
N GLU A 320 -7.92 -7.99 26.98
CA GLU A 320 -7.36 -9.14 26.32
C GLU A 320 -6.95 -8.73 24.92
N VAL A 321 -5.64 -8.71 24.66
CA VAL A 321 -5.10 -8.43 23.33
C VAL A 321 -5.32 -9.68 22.47
N ASP A 322 -6.40 -9.70 21.71
CA ASP A 322 -6.80 -10.89 20.96
C ASP A 322 -6.08 -10.96 19.60
N PHE A 323 -5.93 -9.81 18.94
CA PHE A 323 -5.24 -9.71 17.65
C PHE A 323 -4.13 -8.67 17.66
N TYR A 324 -3.02 -9.03 17.01
CA TYR A 324 -2.05 -8.08 16.49
C TYR A 324 -1.88 -8.31 14.97
N ILE A 325 -2.14 -7.30 14.16
CA ILE A 325 -2.01 -7.39 12.70
C ILE A 325 -1.11 -6.27 12.19
N ASP A 326 0.01 -6.65 11.59
CA ASP A 326 0.97 -5.73 10.97
C ASP A 326 0.77 -5.68 9.45
N LEU A 327 0.39 -4.52 8.92
CA LEU A 327 0.07 -4.30 7.50
C LEU A 327 1.32 -3.90 6.71
N HIS A 328 1.66 -4.69 5.68
CA HIS A 328 2.84 -4.56 4.80
C HIS A 328 2.44 -4.62 3.33
N ALA A 329 3.42 -4.40 2.44
CA ALA A 329 3.24 -4.61 1.00
C ALA A 329 4.35 -5.47 0.38
N HIS A 330 3.96 -6.34 -0.56
CA HIS A 330 4.83 -7.34 -1.13
C HIS A 330 5.21 -7.06 -2.58
N SER A 331 6.52 -7.01 -2.86
CA SER A 331 7.05 -6.60 -4.17
C SER A 331 7.24 -7.74 -5.17
N THR A 332 6.92 -8.99 -4.80
CA THR A 332 7.18 -10.16 -5.65
C THR A 332 6.00 -11.13 -5.77
N LEU A 333 4.95 -10.97 -4.97
CA LEU A 333 3.77 -11.86 -5.04
C LEU A 333 2.54 -11.01 -5.33
N MET A 334 1.60 -11.60 -6.08
CA MET A 334 0.27 -11.05 -6.31
C MET A 334 -0.65 -11.35 -5.12
N ASN A 335 -1.82 -10.70 -5.10
CA ASN A 335 -2.87 -10.84 -4.07
C ASN A 335 -2.48 -10.27 -2.70
N GLY A 336 -3.45 -10.22 -1.79
CA GLY A 336 -3.22 -10.11 -0.35
C GLY A 336 -3.06 -11.49 0.28
N PHE A 337 -2.23 -11.63 1.32
CA PHE A 337 -2.03 -12.91 2.02
C PHE A 337 -1.43 -12.68 3.41
N MET A 338 -1.51 -13.67 4.30
CA MET A 338 -1.00 -13.53 5.66
C MET A 338 0.21 -14.42 5.94
N TYR A 339 1.11 -13.90 6.77
CA TYR A 339 2.07 -14.69 7.49
C TYR A 339 1.64 -14.85 8.95
N GLY A 340 1.59 -16.07 9.46
CA GLY A 340 1.27 -16.40 10.85
C GLY A 340 2.35 -17.23 11.53
N ASN A 341 2.19 -17.51 12.82
CA ASN A 341 3.16 -18.28 13.59
C ASN A 341 2.75 -19.77 13.66
N ILE A 342 3.73 -20.67 13.73
CA ILE A 342 3.49 -22.06 14.15
C ILE A 342 3.68 -22.11 15.66
N TYR A 343 2.69 -22.66 16.36
CA TYR A 343 2.74 -22.93 17.79
C TYR A 343 2.89 -24.43 18.04
N GLU A 344 3.47 -24.79 19.18
CA GLU A 344 3.60 -26.20 19.58
C GLU A 344 2.27 -26.78 20.07
N ASP A 345 1.46 -25.94 20.71
CA ASP A 345 0.07 -26.25 21.00
C ASP A 345 -0.76 -26.30 19.70
N VAL A 346 -1.29 -27.48 19.41
CA VAL A 346 -2.10 -27.77 18.23
C VAL A 346 -3.39 -26.95 18.26
N ASP A 347 -4.03 -26.82 19.42
CA ASP A 347 -5.31 -26.13 19.53
C ASP A 347 -5.13 -24.63 19.27
N ARG A 348 -4.05 -24.03 19.81
CA ARG A 348 -3.68 -22.64 19.49
C ARG A 348 -3.38 -22.45 18.02
N TYR A 349 -2.65 -23.38 17.38
CA TYR A 349 -2.38 -23.30 15.95
C TYR A 349 -3.67 -23.41 15.11
N GLU A 350 -4.57 -24.32 15.46
CA GLU A 350 -5.85 -24.47 14.77
C GLU A 350 -6.67 -23.19 14.85
N ARG A 351 -6.85 -22.61 16.05
CA ARG A 351 -7.51 -21.31 16.25
C ARG A 351 -6.85 -20.21 15.42
N HIS A 352 -5.52 -20.14 15.45
CA HIS A 352 -4.73 -19.18 14.69
C HIS A 352 -4.85 -19.35 13.16
N SER A 353 -5.25 -20.53 12.67
CA SER A 353 -5.46 -20.75 11.24
C SER A 353 -6.81 -20.24 10.72
N ILE A 354 -7.76 -19.93 11.61
CA ILE A 354 -9.14 -19.67 11.22
C ILE A 354 -9.33 -18.29 10.58
N PHE A 355 -8.76 -17.24 11.19
CA PHE A 355 -8.97 -15.87 10.72
C PHE A 355 -8.54 -15.68 9.24
N PRO A 356 -7.37 -16.18 8.78
CA PRO A 356 -7.00 -16.09 7.37
C PRO A 356 -7.95 -16.86 6.42
N LYS A 357 -8.56 -17.96 6.87
CA LYS A 357 -9.56 -18.70 6.08
C LYS A 357 -10.84 -17.89 5.92
N LEU A 358 -11.32 -17.25 7.00
CA LEU A 358 -12.48 -16.36 6.95
C LEU A 358 -12.21 -15.14 6.06
N LEU A 359 -11.01 -14.56 6.14
CA LEU A 359 -10.63 -13.46 5.27
C LEU A 359 -10.61 -13.88 3.79
N GLY A 360 -10.11 -15.07 3.48
CA GLY A 360 -10.15 -15.63 2.12
C GLY A 360 -11.57 -15.84 1.57
N ALA A 361 -12.56 -16.05 2.45
CA ALA A 361 -13.97 -16.12 2.05
C ALA A 361 -14.58 -14.72 1.81
N ASN A 362 -14.11 -13.71 2.54
CA ASN A 362 -14.63 -12.34 2.49
C ASN A 362 -13.93 -11.43 1.45
N ALA A 363 -12.70 -11.78 1.05
CA ALA A 363 -11.85 -10.97 0.19
C ALA A 363 -11.43 -11.77 -1.05
N GLU A 364 -12.00 -11.41 -2.20
CA GLU A 364 -11.68 -12.02 -3.50
C GLU A 364 -10.21 -11.82 -3.91
N ASP A 365 -9.59 -10.76 -3.44
CA ASP A 365 -8.20 -10.40 -3.68
C ASP A 365 -7.23 -11.04 -2.67
N PHE A 366 -7.73 -11.85 -1.72
CA PHE A 366 -6.93 -12.59 -0.75
C PHE A 366 -6.62 -14.02 -1.22
N SER A 367 -5.36 -14.43 -1.04
CA SER A 367 -4.83 -15.74 -1.42
C SER A 367 -4.53 -16.58 -0.18
N LEU A 368 -5.38 -17.58 0.07
CA LEU A 368 -5.11 -18.61 1.07
C LEU A 368 -3.91 -19.47 0.67
N ALA A 369 -3.66 -19.67 -0.62
CA ALA A 369 -2.52 -20.45 -1.12
C ALA A 369 -1.17 -19.79 -0.81
N ASN A 370 -1.10 -18.45 -0.82
CA ASN A 370 0.10 -17.70 -0.45
C ASN A 370 0.21 -17.48 1.08
N THR A 371 -0.85 -17.76 1.84
CA THR A 371 -0.86 -17.62 3.30
C THR A 371 -0.02 -18.73 3.92
N ASN A 372 0.92 -18.37 4.77
CA ASN A 372 1.92 -19.30 5.29
C ASN A 372 2.21 -19.07 6.79
N PHE A 373 2.34 -20.18 7.52
CA PHE A 373 2.71 -20.18 8.93
C PHE A 373 4.12 -20.74 9.10
N ASN A 374 4.99 -20.06 9.86
CA ASN A 374 6.39 -20.49 10.02
C ASN A 374 7.03 -20.07 11.35
N ARG A 375 8.18 -20.72 11.65
CA ARG A 375 9.07 -20.44 12.79
C ARG A 375 10.46 -19.93 12.37
N ASP A 376 10.62 -19.39 11.16
CA ASP A 376 11.90 -18.89 10.61
C ASP A 376 12.68 -17.98 11.60
N ALA A 377 13.89 -18.39 11.98
CA ALA A 377 14.74 -17.68 12.93
C ALA A 377 15.12 -16.27 12.44
N VAL A 378 15.28 -16.08 11.12
CA VAL A 378 15.63 -14.77 10.52
C VAL A 378 14.51 -13.74 10.72
N LYS A 379 13.29 -14.20 11.03
CA LYS A 379 12.11 -13.38 11.28
C LYS A 379 11.84 -13.15 12.75
N ALA A 380 12.67 -13.65 13.68
CA ALA A 380 12.42 -13.54 15.12
C ALA A 380 12.25 -12.10 15.61
N GLY A 381 13.00 -11.15 15.02
CA GLY A 381 12.92 -9.72 15.32
C GLY A 381 11.77 -8.95 14.67
N THR A 382 10.86 -9.62 13.94
CA THR A 382 9.67 -9.00 13.35
C THR A 382 8.55 -8.85 14.38
N GLY A 383 7.65 -7.88 14.20
CA GLY A 383 6.55 -7.61 15.13
C GLY A 383 5.69 -8.84 15.39
N ARG A 384 5.21 -9.48 14.32
CA ARG A 384 4.46 -10.75 14.37
C ARG A 384 5.13 -11.82 15.23
N ARG A 385 6.45 -11.99 15.10
CA ARG A 385 7.20 -13.08 15.76
C ARG A 385 7.58 -12.76 17.19
N THR A 386 8.02 -11.53 17.43
CA THR A 386 8.34 -11.09 18.79
C THR A 386 7.07 -11.07 19.62
N LEU A 387 6.01 -10.39 19.16
CA LEU A 387 4.77 -10.25 19.91
C LEU A 387 4.05 -11.58 20.09
N GLY A 388 4.06 -12.47 19.09
CA GLY A 388 3.50 -13.81 19.24
C GLY A 388 4.19 -14.70 20.29
N GLY A 389 5.41 -14.34 20.73
CA GLY A 389 6.11 -14.98 21.85
C GLY A 389 6.06 -14.18 23.16
N CYS A 390 5.60 -12.92 23.12
CA CYS A 390 5.48 -12.07 24.32
C CYS A 390 4.04 -11.98 24.83
N LEU A 391 3.05 -12.17 23.95
CA LEU A 391 1.64 -12.07 24.25
C LEU A 391 1.03 -13.45 24.45
N ASP A 392 0.23 -13.55 25.51
CA ASP A 392 -0.48 -14.78 25.84
C ASP A 392 -1.67 -14.96 24.90
N GLU A 393 -1.71 -16.10 24.20
CA GLU A 393 -2.78 -16.54 23.30
C GLU A 393 -3.13 -15.63 22.09
N SER A 394 -2.56 -14.43 21.96
CA SER A 394 -2.88 -13.51 20.86
C SER A 394 -2.59 -14.07 19.47
N HIS A 395 -3.48 -13.74 18.54
CA HIS A 395 -3.30 -13.99 17.13
C HIS A 395 -2.46 -12.90 16.46
N CYS A 396 -1.17 -13.18 16.28
CA CYS A 396 -0.22 -12.27 15.64
C CYS A 396 -0.03 -12.60 14.15
N TYR A 397 -0.35 -11.66 13.26
CA TYR A 397 -0.18 -11.80 11.81
C TYR A 397 0.61 -10.66 11.19
N THR A 398 1.23 -10.94 10.05
CA THR A 398 1.59 -9.92 9.06
C THR A 398 0.66 -10.08 7.87
N LEU A 399 -0.10 -9.05 7.50
CA LEU A 399 -0.88 -9.01 6.27
C LEU A 399 -0.06 -8.30 5.20
N GLU A 400 0.26 -9.02 4.15
CA GLU A 400 0.97 -8.52 2.98
C GLU A 400 -0.03 -8.24 1.85
N VAL A 401 0.14 -7.14 1.13
CA VAL A 401 -0.63 -6.86 -0.09
C VAL A 401 0.29 -6.52 -1.26
N SER A 402 0.00 -7.08 -2.45
CA SER A 402 0.83 -6.84 -3.64
C SER A 402 0.91 -5.37 -4.05
N PHE A 403 2.09 -4.93 -4.52
CA PHE A 403 2.25 -3.63 -5.19
C PHE A 403 1.60 -3.55 -6.58
N TYR A 404 1.27 -4.70 -7.19
CA TYR A 404 0.83 -4.74 -8.58
C TYR A 404 -0.64 -5.10 -8.72
N SER A 405 -0.96 -6.39 -8.58
CA SER A 405 -2.24 -6.96 -8.94
C SER A 405 -2.64 -8.09 -8.00
N TYR A 406 -3.90 -8.48 -8.10
CA TYR A 406 -4.43 -9.70 -7.52
C TYR A 406 -5.08 -10.53 -8.62
N THR A 407 -4.98 -11.84 -8.50
CA THR A 407 -5.80 -12.77 -9.29
C THR A 407 -7.13 -12.91 -8.59
N ALA A 408 -8.21 -12.46 -9.23
CA ALA A 408 -9.56 -12.55 -8.70
C ALA A 408 -9.98 -14.03 -8.56
N ASN A 409 -10.33 -14.47 -7.35
CA ASN A 409 -10.70 -15.87 -7.08
C ASN A 409 -11.89 -16.35 -7.94
N THR A 410 -12.76 -15.45 -8.39
CA THR A 410 -13.96 -15.80 -9.17
C THR A 410 -13.69 -15.96 -10.67
N THR A 411 -12.86 -15.09 -11.25
CA THR A 411 -12.63 -15.03 -12.71
C THR A 411 -11.27 -15.57 -13.14
N GLY A 412 -10.32 -15.73 -12.21
CA GLY A 412 -8.93 -16.04 -12.51
C GLY A 412 -8.18 -14.91 -13.24
N GLN A 413 -8.80 -13.74 -13.43
CA GLN A 413 -8.17 -12.61 -14.11
C GLN A 413 -7.27 -11.85 -13.14
N SER A 414 -6.08 -11.46 -13.63
CA SER A 414 -5.17 -10.58 -12.91
C SER A 414 -5.62 -9.14 -13.06
N VAL A 415 -6.03 -8.53 -11.95
CA VAL A 415 -6.53 -7.15 -11.89
C VAL A 415 -5.52 -6.29 -11.14
N PRO A 416 -4.93 -5.25 -11.78
CA PRO A 416 -4.06 -4.32 -11.08
C PRO A 416 -4.81 -3.60 -9.95
N TYR A 417 -4.17 -3.51 -8.80
CA TYR A 417 -4.71 -2.75 -7.68
C TYR A 417 -4.86 -1.27 -8.02
N THR A 418 -5.97 -0.71 -7.56
CA THR A 418 -6.24 0.72 -7.46
C THR A 418 -6.19 1.14 -5.99
N GLU A 419 -6.13 2.45 -5.72
CA GLU A 419 -6.25 2.97 -4.34
C GLU A 419 -7.52 2.41 -3.65
N GLU A 420 -8.64 2.38 -4.37
CA GLU A 420 -9.92 1.86 -3.86
C GLU A 420 -9.89 0.35 -3.61
N ALA A 421 -9.22 -0.43 -4.47
CA ALA A 421 -9.09 -1.87 -4.27
C ALA A 421 -8.28 -2.20 -3.00
N TYR A 422 -7.21 -1.44 -2.71
CA TYR A 422 -6.50 -1.58 -1.45
C TYR A 422 -7.38 -1.23 -0.24
N MET A 423 -8.16 -0.15 -0.32
CA MET A 423 -9.12 0.19 0.74
C MET A 423 -10.19 -0.90 0.90
N LYS A 424 -10.65 -1.51 -0.19
CA LYS A 424 -11.61 -2.64 -0.17
C LYS A 424 -11.08 -3.82 0.62
N LEU A 425 -9.81 -4.21 0.43
CA LEU A 425 -9.18 -5.25 1.25
C LEU A 425 -9.21 -4.90 2.74
N GLY A 426 -8.93 -3.63 3.08
CA GLY A 426 -9.04 -3.13 4.45
C GLY A 426 -10.44 -3.24 5.04
N ARG A 427 -11.47 -2.89 4.28
CA ARG A 427 -12.88 -3.05 4.71
C ARG A 427 -13.24 -4.52 4.92
N ASN A 428 -12.77 -5.40 4.04
CA ASN A 428 -13.00 -6.85 4.15
C ASN A 428 -12.27 -7.45 5.37
N LEU A 429 -11.05 -6.98 5.67
CA LEU A 429 -10.33 -7.33 6.90
C LEU A 429 -11.16 -6.96 8.14
N ALA A 430 -11.63 -5.71 8.22
CA ALA A 430 -12.42 -5.24 9.34
C ALA A 430 -13.74 -6.02 9.50
N ARG A 431 -14.43 -6.29 8.38
CA ARG A 431 -15.66 -7.09 8.37
C ARG A 431 -15.45 -8.52 8.87
N THR A 432 -14.30 -9.13 8.59
CA THR A 432 -13.97 -10.52 8.94
C THR A 432 -13.95 -10.75 10.46
N PHE A 433 -13.67 -9.71 11.27
CA PHE A 433 -13.77 -9.83 12.73
C PHE A 433 -15.17 -10.23 13.19
N LEU A 434 -16.24 -9.75 12.54
CA LEU A 434 -17.59 -10.13 12.95
C LEU A 434 -17.82 -11.63 12.77
N ASP A 435 -17.35 -12.20 11.66
CA ASP A 435 -17.50 -13.63 11.38
C ASP A 435 -16.67 -14.47 12.36
N TYR A 436 -15.44 -14.02 12.65
CA TYR A 436 -14.57 -14.67 13.64
C TYR A 436 -15.23 -14.69 15.03
N TYR A 437 -15.69 -13.53 15.53
CA TYR A 437 -16.27 -13.44 16.87
C TYR A 437 -17.66 -14.07 17.00
N LYS A 438 -18.42 -14.19 15.90
CA LYS A 438 -19.63 -15.02 15.88
C LYS A 438 -19.30 -16.50 16.00
N MET A 439 -18.28 -16.95 15.26
CA MET A 439 -17.87 -18.35 15.25
C MET A 439 -17.26 -18.78 16.59
N THR A 440 -16.57 -17.88 17.31
CA THR A 440 -16.10 -18.13 18.68
C THR A 440 -17.17 -17.91 19.76
N ASN A 441 -18.42 -17.63 19.37
CA ASN A 441 -19.56 -17.32 20.25
C ASN A 441 -19.37 -16.11 21.18
N TYR A 442 -18.38 -15.24 20.90
CA TYR A 442 -18.19 -14.00 21.66
C TYR A 442 -19.24 -12.95 21.31
N ILE A 443 -19.54 -12.79 20.02
CA ILE A 443 -20.64 -11.94 19.54
C ILE A 443 -21.84 -12.85 19.23
N SER A 444 -22.98 -12.58 19.87
CA SER A 444 -24.18 -13.39 19.66
C SER A 444 -24.63 -13.38 18.19
N ALA A 445 -25.04 -14.55 17.69
CA ALA A 445 -25.65 -14.69 16.36
C ALA A 445 -27.04 -14.05 16.26
N LYS A 446 -27.69 -13.74 17.40
CA LYS A 446 -28.99 -13.04 17.40
C LYS A 446 -28.75 -11.56 17.04
N PRO A 447 -29.53 -10.97 16.13
CA PRO A 447 -29.41 -9.54 15.85
C PRO A 447 -29.58 -8.77 17.16
N SER A 448 -28.58 -7.94 17.50
CA SER A 448 -28.68 -6.98 18.59
C SER A 448 -30.02 -6.25 18.46
N SER A 449 -30.71 -6.05 19.58
CA SER A 449 -32.00 -5.36 19.67
C SER A 449 -31.93 -3.92 19.11
N SER A 450 -30.73 -3.40 18.82
CA SER A 450 -30.47 -2.18 18.07
C SER A 450 -30.84 -2.22 16.57
N ILE A 451 -31.22 -3.39 16.03
CA ILE A 451 -31.60 -3.59 14.62
C ILE A 451 -33.13 -3.64 14.43
N LEU A 452 -33.92 -3.76 15.50
CA LEU A 452 -35.38 -3.72 15.38
C LEU A 452 -35.87 -2.26 15.41
N PRO A 453 -36.64 -1.79 14.41
CA PRO A 453 -37.33 -0.52 14.53
C PRO A 453 -38.26 -0.60 15.75
N LYS A 454 -38.15 0.36 16.67
CA LYS A 454 -39.04 0.47 17.83
C LYS A 454 -40.50 0.38 17.34
N PRO A 455 -41.32 -0.55 17.86
CA PRO A 455 -42.74 -0.61 17.51
C PRO A 455 -43.39 0.74 17.77
N GLY A 456 -44.11 1.23 16.76
CA GLY A 456 -44.49 2.64 16.63
C GLY A 456 -45.16 3.25 17.86
N ALA A 457 -44.77 4.47 18.18
CA ALA A 457 -45.58 5.36 18.98
C ALA A 457 -46.91 5.59 18.24
N THR A 458 -47.98 5.08 18.83
CA THR A 458 -49.37 5.32 18.43
C THR A 458 -49.62 6.82 18.38
N ARG A 459 -49.83 7.36 17.17
CA ARG A 459 -50.39 8.70 17.00
C ARG A 459 -51.84 8.70 17.47
N PRO A 460 -52.31 9.72 18.22
CA PRO A 460 -53.70 9.80 18.62
C PRO A 460 -54.59 10.06 17.40
N ARG A 461 -55.74 9.39 17.42
CA ARG A 461 -56.76 9.33 16.36
C ARG A 461 -57.62 10.60 16.44
N ASN A 462 -57.52 11.49 15.44
CA ASN A 462 -58.43 12.64 15.35
C ASN A 462 -59.82 12.17 14.89
N GLU A 463 -60.81 12.35 15.76
CA GLU A 463 -62.23 12.20 15.44
C GLU A 463 -62.69 13.29 14.46
N ARG A 464 -63.38 12.85 13.42
CA ARG A 464 -64.12 13.72 12.51
C ARG A 464 -65.39 14.22 13.21
N ARG A 465 -65.57 15.54 13.28
CA ARG A 465 -66.90 16.16 13.39
C ARG A 465 -67.23 16.91 12.10
N ALA A 466 -68.51 16.80 11.74
CA ALA A 466 -69.10 17.09 10.45
C ALA A 466 -69.40 18.58 10.21
N ASN A 467 -69.35 18.93 8.92
CA ASN A 467 -70.12 19.92 8.16
C ASN A 467 -70.73 21.15 8.86
N GLY A 468 -70.44 22.32 8.28
CA GLY A 468 -71.31 23.49 8.32
C GLY A 468 -70.69 24.73 7.69
N GLU A 469 -71.21 25.10 6.51
CA GLU A 469 -71.40 26.48 6.04
C GLU A 469 -70.26 27.26 5.32
N ARG A 470 -70.47 27.40 4.01
CA ARG A 470 -70.68 28.65 3.24
C ARG A 470 -69.72 29.85 3.44
N ASP A 471 -68.97 30.07 2.35
CA ASP A 471 -69.02 31.27 1.48
C ASP A 471 -68.14 32.50 1.77
N SER A 472 -67.61 33.01 0.64
CA SER A 472 -67.07 34.35 0.35
C SER A 472 -65.70 34.81 0.89
N GLY A 473 -64.87 35.29 -0.03
CA GLY A 473 -64.32 36.65 0.09
C GLY A 473 -62.82 36.85 0.32
N TYR A 474 -62.15 37.33 -0.74
CA TYR A 474 -61.09 38.36 -0.75
C TYR A 474 -59.64 38.06 -0.26
N ALA A 475 -58.75 38.11 -1.26
CA ALA A 475 -57.47 38.84 -1.38
C ALA A 475 -56.57 39.11 -0.15
N GLY A 476 -55.28 38.78 -0.30
CA GLY A 476 -54.20 39.35 0.49
C GLY A 476 -52.82 38.81 0.08
N GLN A 477 -51.99 39.67 -0.51
CA GLN A 477 -50.60 39.43 -0.92
C GLN A 477 -49.68 39.09 0.26
N GLY A 478 -48.57 38.40 -0.04
CA GLY A 478 -47.30 38.64 0.68
C GLY A 478 -46.40 37.42 0.88
N GLY A 479 -45.28 37.39 0.15
CA GLY A 479 -43.98 37.11 0.76
C GLY A 479 -43.44 35.67 0.75
N ALA A 480 -42.60 35.40 -0.26
CA ALA A 480 -41.29 34.72 -0.19
C ALA A 480 -41.11 33.44 0.68
N ALA A 481 -40.77 32.31 0.05
CA ALA A 481 -39.39 31.78 0.03
C ALA A 481 -39.33 30.34 -0.53
N GLU A 482 -38.32 30.13 -1.37
CA GLU A 482 -37.54 28.91 -1.60
C GLU A 482 -38.24 27.62 -2.08
N ARG A 483 -38.11 27.37 -3.40
CA ARG A 483 -38.26 26.05 -4.02
C ARG A 483 -36.93 25.31 -4.02
N SER A 484 -36.87 24.19 -3.31
CA SER A 484 -35.95 23.08 -3.57
C SER A 484 -36.36 22.38 -4.88
N ILE A 485 -35.49 22.36 -5.88
CA ILE A 485 -35.71 21.56 -7.11
C ILE A 485 -34.99 20.23 -6.95
N SER A 486 -35.80 19.18 -6.95
CA SER A 486 -35.47 17.76 -7.09
C SER A 486 -34.92 17.45 -8.48
N GLU A 487 -33.82 16.69 -8.56
CA GLU A 487 -33.37 15.99 -9.76
C GLU A 487 -34.31 14.82 -10.12
N PRO A 488 -34.64 14.59 -11.40
CA PRO A 488 -35.30 13.37 -11.82
C PRO A 488 -34.30 12.32 -12.34
N LEU A 489 -34.47 11.11 -11.81
CA LEU A 489 -34.06 9.86 -12.44
C LEU A 489 -34.70 9.72 -13.83
N ASN A 490 -33.91 9.31 -14.84
CA ASN A 490 -34.46 8.79 -16.08
C ASN A 490 -33.84 7.44 -16.43
N ARG A 491 -34.72 6.43 -16.50
CA ARG A 491 -34.54 5.14 -17.18
C ARG A 491 -34.92 5.34 -18.65
N ALA A 492 -34.14 4.79 -19.59
CA ALA A 492 -34.59 4.27 -20.88
C ALA A 492 -33.35 3.61 -21.55
N SER A 493 -33.28 2.28 -21.68
CA SER A 493 -33.87 1.43 -22.73
C SER A 493 -32.89 1.13 -23.85
N VAL A 494 -32.70 -0.18 -24.07
CA VAL A 494 -31.99 -0.82 -25.16
C VAL A 494 -32.77 -0.63 -26.45
N GLU A 495 -32.13 -0.12 -27.50
CA GLU A 495 -32.39 -0.52 -28.89
C GLU A 495 -31.24 -0.07 -29.80
N GLY A 496 -30.91 -0.94 -30.76
CA GLY A 496 -29.78 -0.79 -31.68
C GLY A 496 -30.12 0.05 -32.91
N GLY A 497 -29.08 0.59 -33.53
CA GLY A 497 -29.15 1.28 -34.82
C GLY A 497 -27.79 1.85 -35.19
N GLY A 498 -27.20 1.34 -36.28
CA GLY A 498 -25.85 1.68 -36.72
C GLY A 498 -25.66 3.13 -37.17
N GLY A 499 -24.43 3.59 -37.06
CA GLY A 499 -23.97 4.87 -37.60
C GLY A 499 -22.45 4.97 -37.50
N GLN A 500 -21.79 4.80 -38.64
CA GLN A 500 -20.34 4.97 -38.83
C GLN A 500 -19.89 6.38 -38.46
N PHE A 501 -18.85 6.51 -37.64
CA PHE A 501 -17.88 7.60 -37.72
C PHE A 501 -16.48 7.06 -37.42
N GLY A 502 -15.78 6.68 -38.49
CA GLY A 502 -14.36 6.33 -38.45
C GLY A 502 -13.51 7.60 -38.54
N GLY A 503 -12.74 7.87 -37.48
CA GLY A 503 -11.65 8.84 -37.47
C GLY A 503 -10.36 8.13 -37.05
N ARG A 504 -9.50 7.83 -38.03
CA ARG A 504 -8.21 7.14 -37.90
C ARG A 504 -7.26 7.83 -36.91
N LEU A 505 -6.80 7.10 -35.89
CA LEU A 505 -5.51 7.33 -35.23
C LEU A 505 -4.71 6.03 -35.32
N ASP A 506 -4.12 5.83 -36.49
CA ASP A 506 -3.17 4.77 -36.76
C ASP A 506 -1.99 5.41 -37.50
N ARG A 507 -0.98 5.83 -36.74
CA ARG A 507 0.37 6.07 -37.26
C ARG A 507 1.35 5.46 -36.29
N GLY A 508 1.81 4.28 -36.69
CA GLY A 508 2.69 3.41 -35.93
C GLY A 508 4.09 3.98 -35.71
N PHE A 509 4.73 3.42 -34.70
CA PHE A 509 6.18 3.38 -34.55
C PHE A 509 6.81 2.78 -35.82
N ASN A 510 7.82 3.45 -36.37
CA ASN A 510 8.53 2.98 -37.55
C ASN A 510 9.36 1.73 -37.23
N ARG A 511 9.59 0.89 -38.25
CA ARG A 511 10.35 -0.37 -38.17
C ARG A 511 11.78 -0.23 -37.64
N GLU A 512 12.37 0.97 -37.68
CA GLU A 512 13.76 1.22 -37.26
C GLU A 512 13.94 1.29 -35.73
N ASP A 513 12.92 1.73 -34.98
CA ASP A 513 12.97 1.77 -33.50
C ASP A 513 13.00 0.36 -32.88
N ARG A 514 12.48 -0.64 -33.60
CA ARG A 514 12.56 -2.06 -33.19
C ARG A 514 13.90 -2.72 -33.52
N LEU A 515 14.70 -2.14 -34.40
CA LEU A 515 15.96 -2.72 -34.87
C LEU A 515 17.14 -2.35 -33.95
N LEU A 516 17.12 -1.16 -33.35
CA LEU A 516 18.15 -0.73 -32.38
C LEU A 516 18.18 -1.59 -31.10
N MET A 517 17.04 -2.15 -30.69
CA MET A 517 16.98 -3.05 -29.51
C MET A 517 17.20 -4.54 -29.85
N ARG A 518 17.20 -4.95 -31.13
CA ARG A 518 17.39 -6.36 -31.53
C ARG A 518 18.85 -6.74 -31.83
N ASN A 519 19.72 -5.76 -32.08
CA ASN A 519 21.09 -5.99 -32.54
C ASN A 519 22.11 -6.28 -31.42
N ARG A 520 21.69 -6.49 -30.17
CA ARG A 520 22.59 -6.92 -29.09
C ARG A 520 22.52 -8.42 -28.73
N ASP A 521 21.66 -9.20 -29.41
CA ASP A 521 21.43 -10.62 -29.10
C ASP A 521 21.92 -11.63 -30.16
N LEU A 522 22.70 -11.21 -31.16
CA LEU A 522 23.22 -12.14 -32.18
C LEU A 522 24.73 -12.05 -32.33
N GLY A 523 25.42 -12.83 -31.51
CA GLY A 523 26.79 -13.24 -31.75
C GLY A 523 27.02 -14.56 -31.06
N LEU A 524 26.67 -15.67 -31.70
CA LEU A 524 27.24 -17.02 -31.52
C LEU A 524 26.57 -18.00 -32.51
N ASN A 525 27.27 -18.31 -33.59
CA ASN A 525 27.13 -19.49 -34.48
C ASN A 525 28.52 -19.67 -35.10
N GLY A 526 29.14 -20.84 -35.24
CA GLY A 526 28.86 -22.21 -34.84
C GLY A 526 30.21 -22.92 -34.64
N THR A 527 30.27 -24.17 -34.19
CA THR A 527 30.35 -25.30 -35.11
C THR A 527 29.77 -26.58 -34.52
N THR A 528 29.12 -27.33 -35.40
CA THR A 528 28.49 -28.64 -35.25
C THR A 528 29.48 -29.80 -35.26
N SER A 529 29.26 -30.85 -34.46
CA SER A 529 29.22 -32.24 -34.96
C SER A 529 28.67 -33.23 -33.93
N SER A 530 27.72 -34.03 -34.40
CA SER A 530 27.12 -35.24 -33.83
C SER A 530 28.13 -36.36 -33.51
N PHE A 531 27.83 -37.24 -32.53
CA PHE A 531 27.61 -38.69 -32.71
C PHE A 531 27.36 -39.40 -31.37
N THR A 532 26.77 -40.58 -31.49
CA THR A 532 26.06 -41.47 -30.55
C THR A 532 26.92 -42.34 -29.64
N ASP A 533 26.28 -42.83 -28.56
CA ASP A 533 26.46 -44.11 -27.84
C ASP A 533 27.87 -44.62 -27.49
N SER A 534 28.12 -44.83 -26.18
CA SER A 534 28.23 -46.17 -25.59
C SER A 534 28.72 -46.16 -24.14
N SER A 535 28.16 -47.10 -23.40
CA SER A 535 28.49 -47.64 -22.08
C SER A 535 29.99 -47.79 -21.73
N PHE A 536 30.38 -47.59 -20.46
CA PHE A 536 30.68 -48.65 -19.47
C PHE A 536 31.48 -48.09 -18.25
N THR A 537 31.26 -48.74 -17.10
CA THR A 537 32.11 -48.85 -15.90
C THR A 537 32.25 -47.71 -14.87
N GLN A 538 31.54 -47.94 -13.76
CA GLN A 538 31.96 -47.69 -12.38
C GLN A 538 33.42 -48.04 -12.10
N ARG A 539 34.13 -47.23 -11.30
CA ARG A 539 34.68 -47.57 -9.95
C ARG A 539 35.47 -46.39 -9.33
N PRO A 540 35.75 -46.39 -8.00
CA PRO A 540 35.50 -45.23 -7.14
C PRO A 540 36.72 -44.63 -6.40
N ARG A 541 36.46 -43.48 -5.75
CA ARG A 541 37.01 -42.94 -4.48
C ARG A 541 38.52 -42.93 -4.22
N ARG A 542 39.03 -41.71 -3.97
CA ARG A 542 39.83 -41.19 -2.83
C ARG A 542 40.53 -39.93 -3.39
N PHE A 543 40.31 -38.71 -2.90
CA PHE A 543 40.50 -38.18 -1.55
C PHE A 543 39.63 -36.95 -1.32
#